data_AF-A0A536ZFS8-F1
#
_entry.id   AF-A0A536ZFS8-F1
#
_cell.length_a   1.000
_cell.length_b   1.000
_cell.length_c   1.000
_cell.angle_alpha   90.00
_cell.angle_beta   90.00
_cell.angle_gamma   90.00
#
_symmetry.space_group_name_H-M   'P 1'
#
loop_
_entity.id
_entity.type
_entity.pdbx_description
1 polymer ?
#
loop_
_entity_poly.entity_id
_entity_poly.type
_entity_poly.pdbx_seq_one_letter_code
_entity_poly.pdbx_strand_id
1 'polypeptide(L)' 'MAKVATTDEAKAKRASARSIEEWIKRIRDLKNEGRLDEAAKELAAFRTEYAERADALLPADLRAMKAQPAR' A
#
# COMPACT_ATOMS: atom_id res chain seq x y z
N MET A 1 -10.11 -7.03 -26.80
CA MET A 1 -8.70 -6.73 -26.49
C MET A 1 -8.62 -5.47 -25.64
N ALA A 2 -7.74 -5.51 -24.64
CA ALA A 2 -7.19 -4.44 -23.79
C ALA A 2 -7.99 -3.14 -23.59
N LYS A 3 -8.44 -2.93 -22.35
CA LYS A 3 -8.43 -1.58 -21.74
C LYS A 3 -7.76 -1.66 -20.37
N VAL A 4 -6.46 -1.93 -20.42
CA VAL A 4 -5.50 -1.66 -19.34
C VAL A 4 -5.05 -0.22 -19.52
N ALA A 5 -5.90 0.75 -19.16
CA ALA A 5 -5.56 2.19 -19.29
C ALA A 5 -6.50 3.11 -18.48
N THR A 6 -6.98 2.72 -17.29
CA THR A 6 -7.76 3.64 -16.44
C THR A 6 -7.44 3.56 -14.95
N THR A 7 -6.52 2.69 -14.51
CA THR A 7 -6.28 2.50 -13.07
C THR A 7 -5.26 3.48 -12.49
N ASP A 8 -4.44 4.15 -13.33
CA ASP A 8 -3.34 4.99 -12.84
C ASP A 8 -3.67 6.49 -12.81
N GLU A 9 -4.52 7.02 -13.69
CA GLU A 9 -4.79 8.48 -13.73
C GLU A 9 -5.73 8.96 -12.61
N ALA A 10 -6.52 8.05 -12.02
CA ALA A 10 -7.25 8.31 -10.77
C ALA A 10 -6.35 8.28 -9.51
N LYS A 11 -5.09 7.83 -9.64
CA LYS A 11 -4.13 7.66 -8.53
C LYS A 11 -3.61 9.00 -7.99
N ALA A 12 -3.64 10.07 -8.80
CA ALA A 12 -3.01 11.34 -8.43
C ALA A 12 -3.94 12.37 -7.74
N LYS A 13 -5.26 12.34 -8.00
CA LYS A 13 -6.21 13.34 -7.45
C LYS A 13 -6.94 12.91 -6.17
N ARG A 14 -6.79 11.65 -5.73
CA ARG A 14 -7.33 11.11 -4.47
C ARG A 14 -6.27 10.86 -3.40
N ALA A 15 -5.09 11.49 -3.54
CA ALA A 15 -4.12 11.57 -2.44
C ALA A 15 -4.62 12.50 -1.30
N SER A 16 -5.71 13.24 -1.52
CA SER A 16 -6.41 14.00 -0.48
C SER A 16 -7.24 13.04 0.39
N ALA A 17 -6.64 12.60 1.50
CA ALA A 17 -7.25 11.76 2.54
C ALA A 17 -7.67 10.34 2.10
N ARG A 18 -6.72 9.49 1.67
CA ARG A 18 -6.98 8.04 1.69
C ARG A 18 -7.14 7.60 3.14
N SER A 19 -8.33 7.14 3.51
CA SER A 19 -8.56 6.43 4.77
C SER A 19 -7.62 5.24 4.88
N ILE A 20 -7.30 4.86 6.12
CA ILE A 20 -6.42 3.73 6.43
C ILE A 20 -6.87 2.43 5.75
N GLU A 21 -8.18 2.21 5.63
CA GLU A 21 -8.75 1.07 4.93
C GLU A 21 -8.37 1.04 3.43
N GLU A 22 -8.33 2.19 2.76
CA GLU A 22 -7.92 2.31 1.36
C GLU A 22 -6.43 2.02 1.19
N TRP A 23 -5.59 2.49 2.13
CA TRP A 23 -4.16 2.15 2.16
C TRP A 23 -3.93 0.64 2.31
N ILE A 24 -4.58 0.03 3.30
CA ILE A 24 -4.51 -1.42 3.55
C ILE A 24 -4.99 -2.20 2.32
N LYS A 25 -6.11 -1.79 1.71
CA LYS A 25 -6.64 -2.42 0.50
C LYS A 25 -5.66 -2.32 -0.65
N ARG A 26 -5.05 -1.15 -0.89
CA ARG A 26 -4.04 -0.93 -1.94
C ARG A 26 -2.82 -1.84 -1.75
N ILE A 27 -2.27 -1.90 -0.54
CA ILE A 27 -1.09 -2.72 -0.24
C ILE A 27 -1.43 -4.21 -0.43
N ARG A 28 -2.62 -4.65 0.00
CA ARG A 28 -3.09 -6.03 -0.20
C ARG A 28 -3.31 -6.37 -1.66
N ASP A 29 -3.86 -5.45 -2.45
CA ASP A 29 -4.07 -5.63 -3.89
C ASP A 29 -2.72 -5.83 -4.59
N LEU A 30 -1.76 -4.94 -4.34
CA LEU A 30 -0.39 -5.04 -4.86
C LEU A 30 0.30 -6.35 -4.47
N LYS A 31 0.10 -6.81 -3.24
CA LYS A 31 0.61 -8.12 -2.78
C LYS A 31 -0.04 -9.28 -3.56
N ASN A 32 -1.35 -9.26 -3.76
CA ASN A 32 -2.07 -10.29 -4.53
C ASN A 32 -1.69 -10.28 -6.02
N GLU A 33 -1.41 -9.11 -6.59
CA GLU A 33 -0.89 -8.95 -7.95
C GLU A 33 0.57 -9.42 -8.09
N GLY A 34 1.24 -9.81 -7.00
CA GLY A 34 2.66 -10.18 -6.99
C GLY A 34 3.62 -8.99 -7.07
N ARG A 35 3.12 -7.76 -7.00
CA ARG A 35 3.90 -6.50 -7.04
C ARG A 35 4.44 -6.17 -5.65
N LEU A 36 5.27 -7.06 -5.12
CA LEU A 36 5.78 -6.95 -3.75
C LEU A 36 6.64 -5.69 -3.52
N ASP A 37 7.39 -5.24 -4.52
CA ASP A 37 8.19 -4.00 -4.45
C ASP A 37 7.32 -2.75 -4.27
N GLU A 38 6.22 -2.65 -5.03
CA GLU A 38 5.30 -1.52 -4.93
C GLU A 38 4.48 -1.60 -3.63
N ALA A 39 4.06 -2.81 -3.23
CA ALA A 39 3.42 -3.03 -1.94
C ALA A 39 4.34 -2.60 -0.78
N ALA A 40 5.64 -2.89 -0.86
CA ALA A 40 6.62 -2.47 0.14
C ALA A 40 6.82 -0.95 0.17
N LYS A 41 6.84 -0.27 -0.98
CA LYS A 41 6.90 1.20 -1.06
C LYS A 41 5.66 1.86 -0.44
N GLU A 42 4.47 1.37 -0.79
CA GLU A 42 3.22 1.89 -0.20
C GLU A 42 3.16 1.59 1.30
N LEU A 43 3.60 0.40 1.74
CA LEU A 43 3.68 0.07 3.16
C LEU A 43 4.66 0.97 3.92
N ALA A 44 5.81 1.30 3.32
CA ALA A 44 6.77 2.23 3.90
C ALA A 44 6.22 3.66 3.96
N ALA A 45 5.56 4.13 2.91
CA ALA A 45 4.89 5.44 2.89
C ALA A 45 3.79 5.52 3.96
N PHE A 46 2.98 4.46 4.10
CA PHE A 46 1.99 4.33 5.17
C PHE A 46 2.64 4.39 6.56
N ARG A 47 3.73 3.66 6.76
CA ARG A 47 4.48 3.73 8.03
C ARG A 47 5.08 5.10 8.30
N THR A 48 5.52 5.83 7.29
CA THR A 48 6.03 7.20 7.44
C THR A 48 4.92 8.20 7.80
N GLU A 49 3.73 8.08 7.19
CA GLU A 49 2.58 8.96 7.50
C GLU A 49 2.02 8.69 8.91
N TYR A 50 1.86 7.42 9.27
CA TYR A 50 1.16 7.03 10.50
C TYR A 50 2.11 6.63 11.65
N ALA A 51 3.43 6.58 11.42
CA ALA A 51 4.47 6.24 12.39
C ALA A 51 4.12 5.00 13.24
N GLU A 52 4.18 5.09 14.57
CA GLU A 52 3.81 3.99 15.48
C GLU A 52 2.35 3.53 15.33
N ARG A 53 1.45 4.43 14.92
CA ARG A 53 0.05 4.07 14.67
C ARG A 53 -0.10 3.21 13.43
N ALA A 54 0.83 3.28 12.48
CA ALA A 54 0.80 2.48 11.26
C ALA A 54 0.80 0.99 11.58
N ASP A 55 1.70 0.54 12.45
CA ASP A 55 1.72 -0.86 12.86
C ASP A 55 0.42 -1.20 13.58
N ALA A 56 -0.08 -0.39 14.52
CA ALA A 56 -1.38 -0.66 15.17
C ALA A 56 -2.55 -0.81 14.16
N LEU A 57 -2.50 -0.09 13.04
CA LEU A 57 -3.57 0.00 12.05
C LEU A 57 -3.42 -1.02 10.90
N LEU A 58 -2.22 -1.55 10.69
CA LEU A 58 -1.99 -2.62 9.71
C LEU A 58 -2.55 -3.97 10.22
N PRO A 59 -3.27 -4.71 9.38
CA PRO A 59 -3.66 -6.09 9.70
C PRO A 59 -2.42 -6.99 9.77
N ALA A 60 -2.51 -8.07 10.56
CA ALA A 60 -1.39 -8.98 10.80
C ALA A 60 -0.74 -9.53 9.50
N ASP A 61 -1.54 -9.80 8.48
CA ASP A 61 -1.08 -10.26 7.16
C ASP A 61 -0.11 -9.26 6.48
N LEU A 62 -0.34 -7.96 6.64
CA LEU A 62 0.51 -6.90 6.10
C LEU A 62 1.64 -6.52 7.05
N ARG A 63 1.48 -6.67 8.38
CA ARG A 63 2.59 -6.51 9.33
C ARG A 63 3.68 -7.56 9.13
N ALA A 64 3.26 -8.81 8.88
CA ALA A 64 4.15 -9.94 8.65
C ALA A 64 4.93 -9.80 7.33
N MET A 65 4.38 -9.05 6.37
CA MET A 65 5.11 -8.51 5.22
C MET A 65 6.06 -7.43 5.74
N LYS A 66 7.11 -7.84 6.45
CA LYS A 66 8.20 -6.93 6.82
C LYS A 66 8.67 -6.27 5.52
N ALA A 67 8.67 -4.94 5.49
CA ALA A 67 9.54 -4.21 4.59
C ALA A 67 10.92 -4.81 4.86
N GLN A 68 11.41 -5.65 3.94
CA GLN A 68 12.68 -6.32 4.15
C GLN A 68 13.69 -5.21 4.39
N PRO A 69 14.35 -5.15 5.56
CA PRO A 69 15.49 -4.25 5.69
C PRO A 69 16.48 -4.78 4.67
N ALA A 70 16.70 -4.01 3.59
CA ALA A 70 17.87 -4.18 2.76
C ALA A 70 19.06 -4.19 3.71
N ARG A 71 19.68 -5.36 3.82
CA ARG A 71 20.71 -5.66 4.80
C ARG A 71 22.07 -5.30 4.23
#